data_AF-A0A9D6SC90-F1
#
_entry.id   AF-A0A9D6SC90-F1
#
_cell.length_a   1.000
_cell.length_b   1.000
_cell.length_c   1.000
_cell.angle_alpha   90.00
_cell.angle_beta   90.00
_cell.angle_gamma   90.00
#
_symmetry.space_group_name_H-M   'P 1'
#
loop_
_entity.id
_entity.type
_entity.pdbx_description
1 polymer ?
#
loop_
_entity_poly.entity_id
_entity_poly.type
_entity_poly.pdbx_seq_one_letter_code
_entity_poly.pdbx_strand_id
1 'polypeptide(L)'
;MTIREAAGQAALAILLAFLGSEAGGHFFPLEALLAGLGLILVHRCLPEAESRPRLPFFLPALAGFALICRWPHPATRLALLALVWSAGALTLPRNDRRRERLEAAAAVTLLVCLFRVAGEISAWFRLGYEEGVLVLTEGIGRVAGTSFRGGPAAAGAGLLVPFLALAAVEAGRRTGGRRLGRWIPAGALLLTWSATLAVLPRLQPAAWSSVLTLPHGERDPAADWFRIAPPLFLLALGLCWILFAPRLGSPTRGAGRPALPFCAAVLIAALLLLPAWSRTGNGPSGTRVLILGSEILDFRTPETGIHPLRQAGMFGLLPQFLEGLGYRVKVRDDLPPEGVGTAASVLVVINPVRDPDPERIRSIRDFVRRGGALLVLGDHTDIFGTQGPLNRWCDPFGIRFRFDSARPASRGWEWSLETVPHPTTAGLDASNLRFRVGTGASLETRPPARALVLARYGFSDAGDRSNSGRGGFLGDYRWTGAERIGNIPLMAERRFGSGKVVALGDTSMFQNVALPFSLRFVSGLFRWLDPLAPAPGPARWREEIAAILV
;
A
#
# COMPACT_ATOMS: atom_id res chain seq x y z
N MET A 1 -31.82 -16.46 -10.99
CA MET A 1 -31.54 -15.58 -9.84
C MET A 1 -32.38 -14.31 -10.00
N THR A 2 -32.98 -13.75 -8.94
CA THR A 2 -33.85 -12.56 -9.04
C THR A 2 -33.03 -11.26 -9.03
N ILE A 3 -33.61 -10.14 -9.50
CA ILE A 3 -32.95 -8.81 -9.47
C ILE A 3 -32.51 -8.45 -8.04
N ARG A 4 -33.37 -8.73 -7.04
CA ARG A 4 -33.08 -8.53 -5.62
C ARG A 4 -31.86 -9.32 -5.15
N GLU A 5 -31.69 -10.54 -5.64
CA GLU A 5 -30.52 -11.37 -5.32
C GLU A 5 -29.22 -10.80 -5.91
N ALA A 6 -29.29 -10.29 -7.13
CA ALA A 6 -28.16 -9.69 -7.82
C ALA A 6 -27.70 -8.39 -7.14
N ALA A 7 -28.66 -7.58 -6.68
CA ALA A 7 -28.39 -6.37 -5.91
C ALA A 7 -27.68 -6.70 -4.58
N GLY A 8 -28.12 -7.75 -3.87
CA GLY A 8 -27.48 -8.18 -2.63
C GLY A 8 -26.02 -8.64 -2.82
N GLN A 9 -25.73 -9.38 -3.90
CA GLN A 9 -24.37 -9.80 -4.22
C GLN A 9 -23.47 -8.64 -4.64
N ALA A 10 -23.98 -7.70 -5.43
CA ALA A 10 -23.25 -6.49 -5.79
C ALA A 10 -22.96 -5.63 -4.55
N ALA A 11 -23.92 -5.45 -3.64
CA ALA A 11 -23.72 -4.74 -2.38
C ALA A 11 -22.64 -5.39 -1.51
N LEU A 12 -22.62 -6.73 -1.44
CA LEU A 12 -21.57 -7.46 -0.75
C LEU A 12 -20.20 -7.26 -1.41
N ALA A 13 -20.10 -7.35 -2.74
CA ALA A 13 -18.85 -7.12 -3.45
C ALA A 13 -18.34 -5.68 -3.22
N ILE A 14 -19.23 -4.69 -3.25
CA ILE A 14 -18.91 -3.29 -2.91
C ILE A 14 -18.40 -3.21 -1.47
N LEU A 15 -19.10 -3.82 -0.50
CA LEU A 15 -18.67 -3.85 0.90
C LEU A 15 -17.28 -4.47 1.08
N LEU A 16 -16.99 -5.58 0.41
CA LEU A 16 -15.69 -6.27 0.49
C LEU A 16 -14.58 -5.47 -0.19
N ALA A 17 -14.86 -4.90 -1.35
CA ALA A 17 -13.95 -4.01 -2.04
C ALA A 17 -13.64 -2.78 -1.18
N PHE A 18 -14.64 -2.29 -0.45
CA PHE A 18 -14.54 -1.16 0.44
C PHE A 18 -13.71 -1.48 1.71
N LEU A 19 -14.04 -2.53 2.45
CA LEU A 19 -13.29 -2.95 3.65
C LEU A 19 -11.87 -3.43 3.35
N GLY A 20 -11.70 -4.04 2.18
CA GLY A 20 -10.41 -4.41 1.63
C GLY A 20 -9.66 -3.24 1.03
N SER A 21 -10.29 -2.08 0.83
CA SER A 21 -9.59 -0.87 0.39
C SER A 21 -8.99 -0.14 1.59
N GLU A 22 -7.82 0.44 1.38
CA GLU A 22 -7.19 1.32 2.37
C GLU A 22 -7.73 2.76 2.26
N ALA A 23 -8.98 2.96 1.85
CA ALA A 23 -9.60 4.29 1.76
C ALA A 23 -9.86 4.94 3.15
N GLY A 24 -9.54 4.20 4.23
CA GLY A 24 -9.91 4.38 5.65
C GLY A 24 -9.53 5.67 6.34
N GLY A 25 -9.02 6.65 5.61
CA GLY A 25 -8.57 7.90 6.16
C GLY A 25 -9.60 9.02 6.15
N HIS A 26 -10.16 9.30 4.98
CA HIS A 26 -11.07 10.43 4.77
C HIS A 26 -12.54 10.06 4.92
N PHE A 27 -12.85 8.79 4.72
CA PHE A 27 -14.22 8.38 4.50
C PHE A 27 -14.80 7.60 5.67
N PHE A 28 -14.17 7.49 6.85
CA PHE A 28 -14.68 6.66 7.97
C PHE A 28 -16.22 6.74 8.17
N PRO A 29 -16.87 7.93 8.10
CA PRO A 29 -18.33 8.03 8.15
C PRO A 29 -19.03 7.41 6.93
N LEU A 30 -18.52 7.66 5.71
CA LEU A 30 -19.01 7.06 4.47
C LEU A 30 -18.70 5.57 4.38
N GLU A 31 -17.59 5.10 4.95
CA GLU A 31 -17.21 3.68 5.06
C GLU A 31 -18.21 2.94 5.94
N ALA A 32 -18.46 3.47 7.13
CA ALA A 32 -19.44 2.95 8.06
C ALA A 32 -20.86 3.03 7.48
N LEU A 33 -21.18 4.10 6.74
CA LEU A 33 -22.47 4.28 6.08
C LEU A 33 -22.67 3.28 4.92
N LEU A 34 -21.72 3.18 3.99
CA LEU A 34 -21.79 2.26 2.86
C LEU A 34 -21.77 0.81 3.33
N ALA A 35 -21.05 0.53 4.41
CA ALA A 35 -21.08 -0.79 5.02
C ALA A 35 -22.36 -1.10 5.77
N GLY A 36 -22.90 -0.12 6.50
CA GLY A 36 -24.23 -0.20 7.10
C GLY A 36 -25.31 -0.41 6.02
N LEU A 37 -25.24 0.33 4.92
CA LEU A 37 -26.10 0.17 3.76
C LEU A 37 -25.90 -1.19 3.08
N GLY A 38 -24.67 -1.68 2.95
CA GLY A 38 -24.37 -3.02 2.46
C GLY A 38 -25.00 -4.12 3.32
N LEU A 39 -24.89 -3.99 4.65
CA LEU A 39 -25.53 -4.89 5.61
C LEU A 39 -27.06 -4.80 5.56
N ILE A 40 -27.63 -3.59 5.44
CA ILE A 40 -29.06 -3.36 5.30
C ILE A 40 -29.56 -3.96 3.98
N LEU A 41 -28.82 -3.80 2.89
CA LEU A 41 -29.15 -4.35 1.57
C LEU A 41 -29.04 -5.87 1.59
N VAL A 42 -27.99 -6.45 2.18
CA VAL A 42 -27.88 -7.89 2.40
C VAL A 42 -29.06 -8.38 3.23
N HIS A 43 -29.39 -7.71 4.33
CA HIS A 43 -30.52 -8.03 5.20
C HIS A 43 -31.86 -7.97 4.46
N ARG A 44 -32.10 -6.89 3.70
CA ARG A 44 -33.31 -6.69 2.90
C ARG A 44 -33.35 -7.57 1.66
N CYS A 45 -32.25 -8.16 1.21
CA CYS A 45 -32.25 -9.10 0.08
C CYS A 45 -32.43 -10.56 0.54
N LEU A 46 -32.49 -10.82 1.85
CA LEU A 46 -32.95 -12.10 2.38
C LEU A 46 -34.49 -12.15 2.28
N PRO A 47 -35.08 -13.23 1.76
CA PRO A 47 -36.53 -13.36 1.64
C PRO A 47 -37.21 -13.22 3.00
N GLU A 48 -38.41 -12.63 3.00
CA GLU A 48 -39.20 -12.46 4.21
C GLU A 48 -39.58 -13.83 4.76
N ALA A 49 -38.86 -14.26 5.80
CA ALA A 49 -39.35 -15.34 6.64
C ALA A 49 -40.52 -14.79 7.45
N GLU A 50 -41.71 -15.26 7.14
CA GLU A 50 -42.90 -15.06 7.94
C GLU A 50 -42.62 -15.53 9.37
N SER A 51 -42.95 -14.69 10.35
CA SER A 51 -43.17 -14.99 11.78
C SER A 51 -42.03 -15.02 12.83
N ARG A 52 -40.73 -14.74 12.56
CA ARG A 52 -39.73 -14.62 13.67
C ARG A 52 -39.05 -13.24 13.79
N PRO A 53 -38.93 -12.69 15.02
CA PRO A 53 -38.30 -11.39 15.24
C PRO A 53 -36.81 -11.44 14.86
N ARG A 54 -36.42 -10.55 13.95
CA ARG A 54 -35.07 -10.47 13.35
C ARG A 54 -34.03 -9.75 14.21
N LEU A 55 -34.46 -9.15 15.32
CA LEU A 55 -33.65 -8.27 16.16
C LEU A 55 -32.42 -8.93 16.84
N PRO A 56 -32.48 -10.16 17.38
CA PRO A 56 -31.40 -10.68 18.22
C PRO A 56 -30.11 -11.00 17.46
N PHE A 57 -30.14 -11.14 16.12
CA PHE A 57 -28.94 -11.35 15.31
C PHE A 57 -28.35 -10.04 14.76
N PHE A 58 -29.20 -9.05 14.52
CA PHE A 58 -28.80 -7.81 13.85
C PHE A 58 -27.92 -6.92 14.74
N LEU A 59 -28.27 -6.80 16.03
CA LEU A 59 -27.52 -5.95 16.97
C LEU A 59 -26.09 -6.48 17.27
N PRO A 60 -25.87 -7.78 17.54
CA PRO A 60 -24.51 -8.31 17.71
C PRO A 60 -23.69 -8.26 16.43
N ALA A 61 -24.30 -8.48 15.26
CA ALA A 61 -23.61 -8.35 13.98
C ALA A 61 -23.18 -6.90 13.71
N LEU A 62 -24.04 -5.92 14.03
CA LEU A 62 -23.72 -4.50 13.90
C LEU A 62 -22.63 -4.07 14.89
N ALA A 63 -22.69 -4.54 16.14
CA ALA A 63 -21.66 -4.27 17.15
C ALA A 63 -20.31 -4.92 16.79
N GLY A 64 -20.32 -6.18 16.36
CA GLY A 64 -19.15 -6.87 15.83
C GLY A 64 -18.56 -6.16 14.62
N PHE A 65 -19.42 -5.63 13.75
CA PHE A 65 -18.99 -4.85 12.59
C PHE A 65 -18.36 -3.50 12.99
N ALA A 66 -18.93 -2.78 13.95
CA ALA A 66 -18.32 -1.55 14.48
C ALA A 66 -16.93 -1.82 15.10
N LEU A 67 -16.75 -2.97 15.75
CA LEU A 67 -15.45 -3.43 16.26
C LEU A 67 -14.49 -3.77 15.11
N ILE A 68 -14.96 -4.44 14.06
CA ILE A 68 -14.19 -4.73 12.85
C ILE A 68 -13.67 -3.43 12.21
N CYS A 69 -14.53 -2.43 12.02
CA CYS A 69 -14.13 -1.15 11.43
C CYS A 69 -13.08 -0.38 12.26
N ARG A 70 -13.03 -0.62 13.58
CA ARG A 70 -12.01 -0.02 14.47
C ARG A 70 -10.65 -0.71 14.39
N TRP A 71 -10.57 -1.88 13.76
CA TRP A 71 -9.29 -2.56 13.61
C TRP A 71 -8.43 -1.86 12.55
N PRO A 72 -7.16 -1.53 12.85
CA PRO A 72 -6.34 -0.72 11.95
C PRO A 72 -5.94 -1.46 10.65
N HIS A 73 -5.92 -2.80 10.69
CA HIS A 73 -5.36 -3.61 9.62
C HIS A 73 -6.43 -4.19 8.66
N PRO A 74 -6.39 -3.87 7.35
CA PRO A 74 -7.42 -4.29 6.37
C PRO A 74 -7.60 -5.81 6.28
N ALA A 75 -6.51 -6.58 6.24
CA ALA A 75 -6.60 -8.04 6.14
C ALA A 75 -7.29 -8.65 7.37
N THR A 76 -7.06 -8.09 8.57
CA THR A 76 -7.72 -8.54 9.80
C THR A 76 -9.21 -8.19 9.78
N ARG A 77 -9.57 -7.01 9.27
CA ARG A 77 -10.99 -6.64 9.08
C ARG A 77 -11.72 -7.64 8.18
N LEU A 78 -11.09 -8.02 7.07
CA LEU A 78 -11.62 -9.03 6.15
C LEU A 78 -11.71 -10.40 6.83
N ALA A 79 -10.68 -10.83 7.57
CA ALA A 79 -10.70 -12.11 8.27
C ALA A 79 -11.84 -12.19 9.29
N LEU A 80 -12.00 -11.15 10.12
CA LEU A 80 -13.10 -11.05 11.08
C LEU A 80 -14.46 -11.03 10.39
N LEU A 81 -14.59 -10.32 9.27
CA LEU A 81 -15.83 -10.31 8.50
C LEU A 81 -16.15 -11.70 7.92
N ALA A 82 -15.15 -12.44 7.43
CA ALA A 82 -15.33 -13.81 6.97
C ALA A 82 -15.80 -14.74 8.11
N LEU A 83 -15.32 -14.53 9.35
CA LEU A 83 -15.81 -15.24 10.53
C LEU A 83 -17.28 -14.91 10.81
N VAL A 84 -17.67 -13.63 10.75
CA VAL A 84 -19.07 -13.20 10.95
C VAL A 84 -20.00 -13.87 9.93
N TRP A 85 -19.62 -13.89 8.65
CA TRP A 85 -20.39 -14.58 7.62
C TRP A 85 -20.50 -16.09 7.88
N SER A 86 -19.40 -16.72 8.27
CA SER A 86 -19.35 -18.16 8.55
C SER A 86 -20.21 -18.53 9.75
N ALA A 87 -20.13 -17.76 10.85
CA ALA A 87 -20.96 -17.95 12.03
C ALA A 87 -22.46 -17.78 11.69
N GLY A 88 -22.81 -16.77 10.90
CA GLY A 88 -24.17 -16.58 10.41
C GLY A 88 -24.66 -17.75 9.54
N ALA A 89 -23.81 -18.35 8.72
CA ALA A 89 -24.17 -19.53 7.93
C ALA A 89 -24.45 -20.75 8.82
N LEU A 90 -23.68 -20.94 9.90
CA LEU A 90 -23.81 -22.09 10.80
C LEU A 90 -25.13 -22.08 11.59
N THR A 91 -25.74 -20.92 11.83
CA THR A 91 -27.03 -20.82 12.53
C THR A 91 -28.23 -21.18 11.65
N LEU A 92 -28.03 -21.31 10.34
CA LEU A 92 -29.11 -21.59 9.38
C LEU A 92 -29.18 -23.08 9.00
N PRO A 93 -30.39 -23.62 8.75
CA PRO A 93 -30.57 -24.98 8.26
C PRO A 93 -29.77 -25.25 6.98
N ARG A 94 -29.29 -26.48 6.80
CA ARG A 94 -28.47 -26.88 5.63
C ARG A 94 -29.15 -26.66 4.28
N ASN A 95 -30.49 -26.72 4.24
CA ASN A 95 -31.30 -26.53 3.04
C ASN A 95 -31.73 -25.06 2.82
N ASP A 96 -31.31 -24.14 3.68
CA ASP A 96 -31.66 -22.73 3.57
C ASP A 96 -30.78 -22.02 2.54
N ARG A 97 -31.39 -21.43 1.50
CA ARG A 97 -30.67 -20.65 0.47
C ARG A 97 -29.86 -19.49 1.07
N ARG A 98 -30.26 -18.97 2.23
CA ARG A 98 -29.54 -17.89 2.93
C ARG A 98 -28.20 -18.36 3.45
N ARG A 99 -28.11 -19.62 3.89
CA ARG A 99 -26.86 -20.26 4.31
C ARG A 99 -25.85 -20.29 3.17
N GLU A 100 -26.27 -20.78 2.00
CA GLU A 100 -25.41 -20.86 0.82
C GLU A 100 -24.82 -19.49 0.43
N ARG A 101 -25.59 -18.41 0.61
CA ARG A 101 -25.15 -17.03 0.35
C ARG A 101 -24.12 -16.56 1.37
N LEU A 102 -24.36 -16.81 2.65
CA LEU A 102 -23.41 -16.48 3.71
C LEU A 102 -22.10 -17.27 3.57
N GLU A 103 -22.18 -18.54 3.17
CA GLU A 103 -21.00 -19.34 2.84
C GLU A 103 -20.24 -18.78 1.62
N ALA A 104 -20.95 -18.27 0.60
CA ALA A 104 -20.31 -17.59 -0.55
C ALA A 104 -19.64 -16.30 -0.12
N ALA A 105 -20.33 -15.50 0.70
CA ALA A 105 -19.80 -14.26 1.23
C ALA A 105 -18.53 -14.51 2.04
N ALA A 106 -18.55 -15.52 2.92
CA ALA A 106 -17.39 -15.93 3.68
C ALA A 106 -16.24 -16.38 2.77
N ALA A 107 -16.51 -17.19 1.75
CA ALA A 107 -15.53 -17.65 0.75
C ALA A 107 -14.87 -16.48 0.01
N VAL A 108 -15.67 -15.55 -0.53
CA VAL A 108 -15.16 -14.38 -1.25
C VAL A 108 -14.34 -13.49 -0.31
N THR A 109 -14.86 -13.22 0.89
CA THR A 109 -14.14 -12.42 1.90
C THR A 109 -12.80 -13.04 2.27
N LEU A 110 -12.75 -14.37 2.45
CA LEU A 110 -11.51 -15.08 2.75
C LEU A 110 -10.54 -15.03 1.57
N LEU A 111 -11.00 -15.21 0.33
CA LEU A 111 -10.14 -15.11 -0.85
C LEU A 111 -9.52 -13.71 -0.98
N VAL A 112 -10.30 -12.65 -0.74
CA VAL A 112 -9.80 -11.27 -0.73
C VAL A 112 -8.82 -11.05 0.43
N CYS A 113 -9.12 -11.61 1.61
CA CYS A 113 -8.21 -11.59 2.75
C CYS A 113 -6.87 -12.27 2.39
N LEU A 114 -6.89 -13.51 1.89
CA LEU A 114 -5.69 -14.26 1.50
C LEU A 114 -4.89 -13.54 0.41
N PHE A 115 -5.55 -12.93 -0.57
CA PHE A 115 -4.91 -12.10 -1.58
C PHE A 115 -4.14 -10.92 -0.95
N ARG A 116 -4.74 -10.24 0.04
CA ARG A 116 -4.09 -9.15 0.78
C ARG A 116 -2.91 -9.63 1.60
N VAL A 117 -3.09 -10.71 2.35
CA VAL A 117 -2.02 -11.35 3.13
C VAL A 117 -0.85 -11.75 2.23
N ALA A 118 -1.13 -12.34 1.06
CA ALA A 118 -0.09 -12.72 0.11
C ALA A 118 0.73 -11.51 -0.36
N GLY A 119 0.08 -10.36 -0.61
CA GLY A 119 0.75 -9.10 -0.96
C GLY A 119 1.58 -8.47 0.16
N GLU A 120 1.26 -8.75 1.41
CA GLU A 120 2.01 -8.26 2.57
C GLU A 120 3.21 -9.16 2.91
N ILE A 121 3.03 -10.48 2.82
CA ILE A 121 4.05 -11.46 3.21
C ILE A 121 5.07 -11.70 2.08
N SER A 122 4.64 -11.67 0.82
CA SER A 122 5.49 -12.01 -0.32
C SER A 122 5.77 -10.81 -1.21
N ALA A 123 7.02 -10.32 -1.15
CA ALA A 123 7.53 -9.29 -2.05
C ALA A 123 7.40 -9.70 -3.54
N TRP A 124 7.59 -10.98 -3.84
CA TRP A 124 7.42 -11.52 -5.20
C TRP A 124 5.97 -11.45 -5.66
N PHE A 125 5.02 -11.83 -4.81
CA PHE A 125 3.60 -11.76 -5.15
C PHE A 125 3.18 -10.31 -5.38
N ARG A 126 3.57 -9.41 -4.49
CA ARG A 126 3.26 -7.98 -4.60
C ARG A 126 3.83 -7.39 -5.88
N LEU A 127 5.12 -7.60 -6.15
CA LEU A 127 5.75 -7.09 -7.37
C LEU A 127 5.12 -7.69 -8.62
N GLY A 128 4.86 -8.99 -8.64
CA GLY A 128 4.20 -9.66 -9.76
C GLY A 128 2.79 -9.13 -10.02
N TYR A 129 2.03 -8.82 -8.96
CA TYR A 129 0.73 -8.19 -9.07
C TYR A 129 0.83 -6.75 -9.59
N GLU A 130 1.72 -5.94 -9.04
CA GLU A 130 1.91 -4.54 -9.45
C GLU A 130 2.39 -4.44 -10.91
N GLU A 131 3.44 -5.17 -11.29
CA GLU A 131 3.97 -5.20 -12.65
C GLU A 131 2.99 -5.86 -13.63
N GLY A 132 2.27 -6.91 -13.20
CA GLY A 132 1.24 -7.54 -14.01
C GLY A 132 0.11 -6.57 -14.37
N VAL A 133 -0.34 -5.75 -13.42
CA VAL A 133 -1.36 -4.70 -13.68
C VAL A 133 -0.79 -3.59 -14.56
N LEU A 134 0.46 -3.18 -14.36
CA LEU A 134 1.12 -2.18 -15.22
C LEU A 134 1.20 -2.65 -16.67
N VAL A 135 1.66 -3.87 -16.92
CA VAL A 135 1.74 -4.46 -18.27
C VAL A 135 0.35 -4.57 -18.90
N LEU A 136 -0.66 -4.98 -18.11
CA LEU A 136 -2.03 -5.11 -18.59
C LEU A 136 -2.65 -3.76 -18.96
N THR A 137 -2.50 -2.75 -18.10
CA THR A 137 -3.02 -1.40 -18.35
C THR A 137 -2.33 -0.73 -19.54
N GLU A 138 -1.01 -0.91 -19.69
CA GLU A 138 -0.25 -0.46 -20.85
C GLU A 138 -0.67 -1.17 -22.14
N GLY A 139 -0.94 -2.48 -22.07
CA GLY A 139 -1.50 -3.24 -23.19
C GLY A 139 -2.88 -2.73 -23.62
N ILE A 140 -3.78 -2.50 -22.65
CA ILE A 140 -5.11 -1.94 -22.91
C ILE A 140 -4.99 -0.54 -23.53
N GLY A 141 -4.10 0.31 -23.00
CA GLY A 141 -3.82 1.63 -23.57
C GLY A 141 -3.39 1.52 -25.03
N ARG A 142 -2.38 0.69 -25.33
CA ARG A 142 -1.89 0.49 -26.70
C ARG A 142 -2.98 0.05 -27.67
N VAL A 143 -3.83 -0.92 -27.28
CA VAL A 143 -4.98 -1.37 -28.09
C VAL A 143 -5.98 -0.24 -28.30
N ALA A 144 -6.18 0.60 -27.29
CA ALA A 144 -7.04 1.76 -27.35
C ALA A 144 -6.39 2.98 -28.04
N GLY A 145 -5.15 2.89 -28.55
CA GLY A 145 -4.44 4.05 -29.09
C GLY A 145 -4.21 5.16 -28.07
N THR A 146 -4.08 4.81 -26.79
CA THR A 146 -3.71 5.72 -25.69
C THR A 146 -2.43 5.23 -25.02
N SER A 147 -1.67 6.14 -24.42
CA SER A 147 -0.65 5.76 -23.44
C SER A 147 -1.32 5.76 -22.06
N PHE A 148 -1.37 4.61 -21.39
CA PHE A 148 -1.83 4.53 -20.00
C PHE A 148 -1.03 3.48 -19.25
N ARG A 149 -0.31 3.90 -18.20
CA ARG A 149 0.50 3.00 -17.38
C ARG A 149 0.12 3.13 -15.91
N GLY A 150 -1.00 2.50 -15.56
CA GLY A 150 -1.61 2.58 -14.22
C GLY A 150 -1.26 1.40 -13.33
N GLY A 151 -0.75 1.66 -12.12
CA GLY A 151 -0.61 0.67 -11.07
C GLY A 151 -1.97 0.24 -10.48
N PRO A 152 -2.00 -0.78 -9.59
CA PRO A 152 -3.22 -1.35 -9.05
C PRO A 152 -4.28 -0.39 -8.50
N ALA A 153 -3.86 0.68 -7.82
CA ALA A 153 -4.76 1.67 -7.23
C ALA A 153 -5.34 2.60 -8.31
N ALA A 154 -4.50 3.10 -9.22
CA ALA A 154 -4.94 3.94 -10.33
C ALA A 154 -5.86 3.17 -11.30
N ALA A 155 -5.57 1.88 -11.51
CA ALA A 155 -6.36 1.01 -12.36
C ALA A 155 -7.62 0.43 -11.66
N GLY A 156 -7.78 0.64 -10.35
CA GLY A 156 -8.87 0.00 -9.58
C GLY A 156 -8.79 -1.53 -9.53
N ALA A 157 -7.63 -2.12 -9.81
CA ALA A 157 -7.44 -3.57 -9.88
C ALA A 157 -7.70 -4.26 -8.52
N GLY A 158 -7.41 -3.58 -7.41
CA GLY A 158 -7.72 -4.11 -6.07
C GLY A 158 -9.22 -4.31 -5.83
N LEU A 159 -10.07 -3.55 -6.55
CA LEU A 159 -11.53 -3.67 -6.50
C LEU A 159 -12.03 -4.78 -7.42
N LEU A 160 -11.31 -5.09 -8.50
CA LEU A 160 -11.62 -6.17 -9.43
C LEU A 160 -11.50 -7.55 -8.77
N VAL A 161 -10.55 -7.72 -7.85
CA VAL A 161 -10.26 -8.99 -7.16
C VAL A 161 -11.50 -9.58 -6.45
N PRO A 162 -12.24 -8.84 -5.58
CA PRO A 162 -13.48 -9.34 -4.99
C PRO A 162 -14.53 -9.84 -6.00
N PHE A 163 -14.72 -9.14 -7.12
CA PHE A 163 -15.70 -9.53 -8.13
C PHE A 163 -15.25 -10.77 -8.92
N LEU A 164 -13.95 -10.88 -9.24
CA LEU A 164 -13.39 -12.09 -9.85
C LEU A 164 -13.47 -13.29 -8.90
N ALA A 165 -13.22 -13.08 -7.61
CA ALA A 165 -13.38 -14.11 -6.58
C ALA A 165 -14.85 -14.55 -6.48
N LEU A 166 -15.80 -13.62 -6.48
CA LEU A 166 -17.23 -13.94 -6.51
C LEU A 166 -17.60 -14.73 -7.78
N ALA A 167 -17.12 -14.32 -8.95
CA ALA A 167 -17.31 -15.03 -10.21
C ALA A 167 -16.76 -16.46 -10.16
N ALA A 168 -15.57 -16.65 -9.59
CA ALA A 168 -14.96 -17.96 -9.45
C ALA A 168 -15.75 -18.88 -8.49
N VAL A 169 -16.19 -18.35 -7.34
CA VAL A 169 -17.02 -19.11 -6.37
C VAL A 169 -18.35 -19.52 -7.01
N GLU A 170 -19.02 -18.62 -7.73
CA GLU A 170 -20.28 -18.93 -8.42
C GLU A 170 -20.08 -19.91 -9.59
N ALA A 171 -18.97 -19.80 -10.34
CA ALA A 171 -18.63 -20.74 -11.40
C ALA A 171 -18.36 -22.15 -10.86
N GLY A 172 -17.69 -22.27 -9.71
CA GLY A 172 -17.38 -23.54 -9.06
C GLY A 172 -18.63 -24.25 -8.50
N ARG A 173 -19.63 -23.51 -8.04
CA ARG A 173 -20.87 -24.06 -7.48
C ARG A 173 -21.80 -24.72 -8.50
N ARG A 174 -21.69 -24.36 -9.78
CA ARG A 174 -22.55 -24.93 -10.82
C ARG A 174 -22.08 -26.34 -11.16
N THR A 175 -22.95 -27.33 -11.06
CA THR A 175 -22.72 -28.69 -11.59
C THR A 175 -23.75 -28.92 -12.71
N GLY A 176 -23.30 -29.32 -13.92
CA GLY A 176 -24.21 -29.70 -15.02
C GLY A 176 -24.60 -28.63 -16.07
N GLY A 177 -23.65 -27.89 -16.64
CA GLY A 177 -23.90 -26.99 -17.78
C GLY A 177 -22.64 -26.73 -18.60
N ARG A 178 -22.75 -26.21 -19.85
CA ARG A 178 -21.60 -25.92 -20.72
C ARG A 178 -20.55 -25.12 -19.94
N ARG A 179 -19.33 -25.67 -19.81
CA ARG A 179 -18.24 -25.12 -18.98
C ARG A 179 -17.98 -23.63 -19.23
N LEU A 180 -18.13 -23.17 -20.47
CA LEU A 180 -17.88 -21.80 -20.89
C LEU A 180 -18.86 -20.77 -20.30
N GLY A 181 -20.15 -21.14 -20.16
CA GLY A 181 -21.19 -20.20 -19.70
C GLY A 181 -21.03 -19.73 -18.25
N ARG A 182 -20.19 -20.42 -17.46
CA ARG A 182 -19.93 -20.12 -16.05
C ARG A 182 -19.04 -18.89 -15.87
N TRP A 183 -18.21 -18.59 -16.87
CA TRP A 183 -17.21 -17.51 -16.81
C TRP A 183 -17.64 -16.23 -17.51
N ILE A 184 -18.84 -16.20 -18.12
CA ILE A 184 -19.38 -15.01 -18.79
C ILE A 184 -19.38 -13.77 -17.88
N PRO A 185 -19.78 -13.84 -16.59
CA PRO A 185 -19.75 -12.65 -15.72
C PRO A 185 -18.33 -12.13 -15.49
N ALA A 186 -17.34 -13.02 -15.32
CA ALA A 186 -15.95 -12.63 -15.18
C ALA A 186 -15.41 -11.98 -16.46
N GLY A 187 -15.74 -12.54 -17.63
CA GLY A 187 -15.37 -11.97 -18.93
C GLY A 187 -16.01 -10.60 -19.16
N ALA A 188 -17.30 -10.43 -18.84
CA ALA A 188 -17.98 -9.15 -18.93
C ALA A 188 -17.35 -8.11 -17.99
N LEU A 189 -17.06 -8.49 -16.74
CA LEU A 189 -16.39 -7.66 -15.75
C LEU A 189 -15.02 -7.17 -16.25
N LEU A 190 -14.20 -8.07 -16.80
CA LEU A 190 -12.88 -7.76 -17.36
C LEU A 190 -12.98 -6.87 -18.61
N LEU A 191 -13.96 -7.12 -19.47
CA LEU A 191 -14.20 -6.30 -20.65
C LEU A 191 -14.62 -4.88 -20.27
N THR A 192 -15.57 -4.74 -19.33
CA THR A 192 -15.99 -3.43 -18.80
C THR A 192 -14.82 -2.70 -18.16
N TRP A 193 -14.03 -3.37 -17.33
CA TRP A 193 -12.81 -2.81 -16.75
C TRP A 193 -11.84 -2.30 -17.81
N SER A 194 -11.56 -3.14 -18.81
CA SER A 194 -10.64 -2.78 -19.90
C SER A 194 -11.17 -1.60 -20.72
N ALA A 195 -12.47 -1.57 -21.02
CA ALA A 195 -13.10 -0.47 -21.73
C ALA A 195 -13.04 0.84 -20.93
N THR A 196 -13.24 0.80 -19.61
CA THR A 196 -13.09 1.97 -18.75
C THR A 196 -11.65 2.50 -18.80
N LEU A 197 -10.66 1.62 -18.67
CA LEU A 197 -9.24 2.01 -18.74
C LEU A 197 -8.83 2.53 -20.12
N ALA A 198 -9.43 2.03 -21.20
CA ALA A 198 -9.20 2.53 -22.56
C ALA A 198 -9.72 3.97 -22.75
N VAL A 199 -10.85 4.30 -22.11
CA VAL A 199 -11.50 5.61 -22.23
C VAL A 199 -10.89 6.64 -21.28
N LEU A 200 -10.45 6.22 -20.09
CA LEU A 200 -9.99 7.11 -19.02
C LEU A 200 -8.94 8.14 -19.49
N PRO A 201 -7.86 7.77 -20.20
CA PRO A 201 -6.83 8.72 -20.67
C PRO A 201 -7.36 9.75 -21.66
N ARG A 202 -8.45 9.44 -22.39
CA ARG A 202 -9.03 10.34 -23.41
C ARG A 202 -9.92 11.42 -22.79
N LEU A 203 -10.53 11.12 -21.64
CA LEU A 203 -11.33 12.08 -20.90
C LEU A 203 -10.46 13.12 -20.16
N GLN A 204 -9.15 12.90 -20.08
CA GLN A 204 -8.25 13.66 -19.20
C GLN A 204 -7.71 15.00 -19.73
N PRO A 205 -7.35 15.22 -21.01
CA PRO A 205 -6.65 16.45 -21.42
C PRO A 205 -7.46 17.74 -21.18
N ALA A 206 -8.77 17.74 -21.44
CA ALA A 206 -9.61 18.93 -21.33
C ALA A 206 -10.04 19.27 -19.88
N ALA A 207 -10.16 18.25 -19.02
CA ALA A 207 -10.56 18.42 -17.62
C ALA A 207 -9.36 18.69 -16.68
N TRP A 208 -8.13 18.32 -17.08
CA TRP A 208 -6.94 18.49 -16.25
C TRP A 208 -6.21 19.81 -16.52
N SER A 209 -6.12 20.25 -17.78
CA SER A 209 -5.44 21.50 -18.13
C SER A 209 -6.10 22.75 -17.53
N SER A 210 -7.42 22.71 -17.34
CA SER A 210 -8.24 23.77 -16.75
C SER A 210 -8.25 23.74 -15.21
N VAL A 211 -7.83 22.64 -14.60
CA VAL A 211 -7.85 22.41 -13.15
C VAL A 211 -6.45 22.59 -12.52
N LEU A 212 -5.39 22.31 -13.26
CA LEU A 212 -4.00 22.38 -12.77
C LEU A 212 -3.30 23.72 -13.06
N THR A 213 -4.00 24.68 -13.69
CA THR A 213 -3.56 26.09 -13.79
C THR A 213 -4.13 26.96 -12.67
N LEU A 214 -4.92 26.41 -11.75
CA LEU A 214 -5.41 27.18 -10.61
C LEU A 214 -4.25 27.50 -9.66
N PRO A 215 -4.08 28.78 -9.26
CA PRO A 215 -3.05 29.16 -8.31
C PRO A 215 -3.17 28.36 -7.02
N HIS A 216 -2.03 28.04 -6.40
CA HIS A 216 -1.94 27.26 -5.15
C HIS A 216 -2.96 27.74 -4.10
N GLY A 217 -4.11 27.06 -3.97
CA GLY A 217 -5.16 27.52 -3.06
C GLY A 217 -6.49 26.80 -3.16
N GLU A 218 -6.99 26.54 -4.37
CA GLU A 218 -8.34 25.98 -4.57
C GLU A 218 -8.34 24.46 -4.80
N ARG A 219 -9.49 23.80 -4.52
CA ARG A 219 -9.65 22.34 -4.60
C ARG A 219 -9.28 21.84 -6.00
N ASP A 220 -8.66 20.66 -6.06
CA ASP A 220 -8.23 20.01 -7.29
C ASP A 220 -9.24 18.91 -7.71
N PRO A 221 -10.18 19.22 -8.63
CA PRO A 221 -11.11 18.25 -9.20
C PRO A 221 -10.48 16.98 -9.78
N ALA A 222 -9.21 17.00 -10.21
CA ALA A 222 -8.54 15.82 -10.77
C ALA A 222 -8.20 14.80 -9.67
N ALA A 223 -7.78 15.30 -8.50
CA ALA A 223 -7.59 14.50 -7.30
C ALA A 223 -8.89 13.86 -6.80
N ASP A 224 -9.98 14.63 -6.85
CA ASP A 224 -11.31 14.13 -6.49
C ASP A 224 -11.82 13.10 -7.51
N TRP A 225 -11.51 13.26 -8.80
CA TRP A 225 -11.82 12.25 -9.82
C TRP A 225 -11.08 10.93 -9.61
N PHE A 226 -9.79 10.93 -9.24
CA PHE A 226 -9.08 9.71 -8.88
C PHE A 226 -9.67 9.01 -7.64
N ARG A 227 -10.32 9.78 -6.77
CA ARG A 227 -11.05 9.26 -5.60
C ARG A 227 -12.46 8.74 -5.96
N ILE A 228 -13.09 9.28 -7.00
CA ILE A 228 -14.47 8.98 -7.42
C ILE A 228 -14.55 7.93 -8.54
N ALA A 229 -13.54 7.83 -9.41
CA ALA A 229 -13.50 6.88 -10.51
C ALA A 229 -13.55 5.42 -10.02
N PRO A 230 -12.83 5.00 -8.96
CA PRO A 230 -12.97 3.64 -8.43
C PRO A 230 -14.37 3.35 -7.86
N PRO A 231 -15.05 4.26 -7.12
CA PRO A 231 -16.47 4.13 -6.76
C PRO A 231 -17.46 4.07 -7.94
N LEU A 232 -17.29 4.89 -8.97
CA LEU A 232 -18.12 4.83 -10.18
C LEU A 232 -17.87 3.53 -10.96
N PHE A 233 -16.63 3.06 -10.93
CA PHE A 233 -16.24 1.77 -11.43
C PHE A 233 -16.89 0.62 -10.63
N LEU A 234 -16.92 0.69 -9.29
CA LEU A 234 -17.68 -0.24 -8.43
C LEU A 234 -19.17 -0.23 -8.72
N LEU A 235 -19.74 0.95 -8.98
CA LEU A 235 -21.14 1.08 -9.37
C LEU A 235 -21.40 0.41 -10.72
N ALA A 236 -20.55 0.66 -11.73
CA ALA A 236 -20.64 0.04 -13.04
C ALA A 236 -20.46 -1.49 -12.99
N LEU A 237 -19.49 -1.98 -12.20
CA LEU A 237 -19.28 -3.42 -12.00
C LEU A 237 -20.44 -4.07 -11.24
N GLY A 238 -20.96 -3.40 -10.20
CA GLY A 238 -22.13 -3.84 -9.46
C GLY A 238 -23.37 -3.91 -10.35
N LEU A 239 -23.59 -2.91 -11.20
CA LEU A 239 -24.67 -2.88 -12.19
C LEU A 239 -24.51 -3.99 -13.24
N CYS A 240 -23.31 -4.20 -13.77
CA CYS A 240 -23.04 -5.30 -14.70
C CYS A 240 -23.33 -6.66 -14.03
N TRP A 241 -22.87 -6.86 -12.80
CA TRP A 241 -23.19 -8.07 -12.04
C TRP A 241 -24.70 -8.26 -11.87
N ILE A 242 -25.41 -7.19 -11.52
CA ILE A 242 -26.88 -7.19 -11.37
C ILE A 242 -27.57 -7.59 -12.67
N LEU A 243 -27.11 -7.09 -13.82
CA LEU A 243 -27.73 -7.33 -15.12
C LEU A 243 -27.45 -8.73 -15.68
N PHE A 244 -26.26 -9.29 -15.39
CA PHE A 244 -25.83 -10.56 -15.99
C PHE A 244 -26.00 -11.79 -15.08
N ALA A 245 -26.02 -11.64 -13.76
CA ALA A 245 -26.21 -12.76 -12.83
C ALA A 245 -27.60 -13.46 -12.90
N PRO A 246 -28.73 -12.76 -13.14
CA PRO A 246 -30.08 -13.35 -13.21
C PRO A 246 -30.28 -14.42 -14.28
N ARG A 247 -29.59 -14.29 -15.42
CA ARG A 247 -29.70 -15.18 -16.59
C ARG A 247 -29.03 -16.54 -16.39
N LEU A 248 -28.42 -16.73 -15.24
CA LEU A 248 -27.67 -17.93 -14.92
C LEU A 248 -28.53 -18.79 -13.98
N GLY A 249 -28.89 -19.98 -14.45
CA GLY A 249 -29.89 -20.86 -13.86
C GLY A 249 -29.67 -21.20 -12.38
N SER A 250 -30.73 -21.70 -11.74
CA SER A 250 -30.70 -22.10 -10.33
C SER A 250 -29.63 -23.18 -10.07
N PRO A 251 -28.83 -23.07 -9.00
CA PRO A 251 -27.89 -24.11 -8.62
C PRO A 251 -28.64 -25.43 -8.36
N THR A 252 -28.12 -26.50 -8.93
CA THR A 252 -28.58 -27.88 -8.74
C THR A 252 -28.23 -28.32 -7.32
N ARG A 253 -29.24 -28.76 -6.56
CA ARG A 253 -29.09 -29.31 -5.21
C ARG A 253 -28.24 -30.58 -5.29
N GLY A 254 -26.99 -30.55 -4.85
CA GLY A 254 -26.20 -31.78 -4.76
C GLY A 254 -24.69 -31.57 -4.77
N ALA A 255 -24.14 -30.97 -3.71
CA ALA A 255 -22.75 -31.19 -3.31
C ALA A 255 -22.59 -30.79 -1.85
N GLY A 256 -22.82 -31.74 -0.93
CA GLY A 256 -22.44 -31.56 0.47
C GLY A 256 -20.92 -31.65 0.60
N ARG A 257 -20.27 -30.61 1.12
CA ARG A 257 -18.90 -30.61 1.70
C ARG A 257 -18.63 -29.28 2.44
N PRO A 258 -17.62 -29.23 3.35
CA PRO A 258 -17.90 -28.99 4.76
C PRO A 258 -17.53 -27.56 5.20
N ALA A 259 -18.43 -26.91 5.93
CA ALA A 259 -18.23 -25.58 6.49
C ALA A 259 -17.13 -25.51 7.57
N LEU A 260 -16.76 -26.65 8.18
CA LEU A 260 -15.85 -26.71 9.33
C LEU A 260 -14.36 -26.43 9.00
N PRO A 261 -13.72 -27.10 8.00
CA PRO A 261 -12.34 -26.77 7.61
C PRO A 261 -12.23 -25.36 7.02
N PHE A 262 -13.30 -24.83 6.44
CA PHE A 262 -13.37 -23.44 5.98
C PHE A 262 -13.32 -22.46 7.17
N CYS A 263 -14.12 -22.66 8.22
CA CYS A 263 -14.06 -21.85 9.44
C CYS A 263 -12.70 -21.94 10.14
N ALA A 264 -12.09 -23.12 10.17
CA ALA A 264 -10.74 -23.32 10.72
C ALA A 264 -9.67 -22.56 9.91
N ALA A 265 -9.75 -22.57 8.57
CA ALA A 265 -8.85 -21.81 7.72
C ALA A 265 -9.01 -20.29 7.91
N VAL A 266 -10.23 -19.79 8.10
CA VAL A 266 -10.49 -18.38 8.41
C VAL A 266 -9.92 -18.00 9.79
N LEU A 267 -10.11 -18.85 10.80
CA LEU A 267 -9.60 -18.63 12.16
C LEU A 267 -8.06 -18.66 12.18
N ILE A 268 -7.43 -19.59 11.47
CA ILE A 268 -5.97 -19.65 11.30
C ILE A 268 -5.47 -18.41 10.56
N ALA A 269 -6.14 -17.98 9.48
CA ALA A 269 -5.77 -16.74 8.78
C ALA A 269 -5.91 -15.50 9.69
N ALA A 270 -6.98 -15.42 10.50
CA ALA A 270 -7.17 -14.34 11.47
C ALA A 270 -6.09 -14.34 12.56
N LEU A 271 -5.74 -15.51 13.09
CA LEU A 271 -4.70 -15.69 14.13
C LEU A 271 -3.29 -15.44 13.61
N LEU A 272 -2.99 -15.83 12.36
CA LEU A 272 -1.71 -15.53 11.70
C LEU A 272 -1.53 -14.03 11.40
N LEU A 273 -2.64 -13.29 11.24
CA LEU A 273 -2.64 -11.84 10.99
C LEU A 273 -2.70 -10.98 12.25
N LEU A 274 -2.95 -11.59 13.42
CA LEU A 274 -3.20 -10.86 14.65
C LEU A 274 -1.96 -10.19 15.27
N PRO A 275 -0.69 -10.47 14.86
CA PRO A 275 0.42 -9.69 15.44
C PRO A 275 1.52 -9.31 14.43
N ALA A 276 1.41 -8.10 13.87
CA ALA A 276 2.54 -7.40 13.23
C ALA A 276 2.94 -6.11 13.96
N TRP A 277 2.35 -5.83 15.14
CA TRP A 277 2.70 -4.66 15.93
C TRP A 277 3.55 -5.09 17.12
N SER A 278 4.85 -5.24 16.86
CA SER A 278 5.85 -5.20 17.92
C SER A 278 5.78 -3.83 18.59
N ARG A 279 5.57 -3.78 19.90
CA ARG A 279 6.02 -2.62 20.67
C ARG A 279 7.53 -2.54 20.47
N THR A 280 7.99 -1.50 19.78
CA THR A 280 9.41 -1.17 19.78
C THR A 280 9.80 -0.89 21.24
N GLY A 281 10.76 -1.65 21.76
CA GLY A 281 11.35 -1.38 23.07
C GLY A 281 11.93 0.03 23.13
N ASN A 282 12.31 0.45 24.33
CA ASN A 282 13.02 1.70 24.54
C ASN A 282 14.27 1.76 23.64
N GLY A 283 14.58 2.95 23.12
CA GLY A 283 15.75 3.14 22.26
C GLY A 283 17.01 2.64 22.97
N PRO A 284 17.87 1.86 22.31
CA PRO A 284 19.08 1.37 22.94
C PRO A 284 20.08 2.51 23.17
N SER A 285 20.88 2.39 24.22
CA SER A 285 21.99 3.29 24.48
C SER A 285 23.23 2.85 23.70
N GLY A 286 23.82 3.75 22.92
CA GLY A 286 25.21 3.60 22.46
C GLY A 286 25.43 3.09 21.02
N THR A 287 24.38 2.84 20.23
CA THR A 287 24.50 2.54 18.81
C THR A 287 25.19 3.67 18.07
N ARG A 288 26.17 3.33 17.22
CA ARG A 288 26.98 4.32 16.47
C ARG A 288 26.36 4.58 15.10
N VAL A 289 26.05 5.83 14.83
CA VAL A 289 25.51 6.30 13.54
C VAL A 289 26.58 7.15 12.87
N LEU A 290 26.96 6.78 11.65
CA LEU A 290 27.81 7.61 10.80
C LEU A 290 26.95 8.18 9.68
N ILE A 291 26.89 9.50 9.58
CA ILE A 291 26.27 10.23 8.48
C ILE A 291 27.38 10.68 7.55
N LEU A 292 27.31 10.26 6.29
CA LEU A 292 28.16 10.81 5.24
C LEU A 292 27.59 12.14 4.78
N GLY A 293 28.31 13.20 5.14
CA GLY A 293 28.17 14.51 4.52
C GLY A 293 28.63 14.46 3.07
N SER A 294 28.00 15.25 2.22
CA SER A 294 28.54 15.60 0.92
C SER A 294 28.67 17.12 0.84
N GLU A 295 29.47 17.61 -0.10
CA GLU A 295 29.77 19.04 -0.27
C GLU A 295 28.54 19.92 -0.55
N ILE A 296 27.40 19.29 -0.90
CA ILE A 296 26.12 19.96 -1.13
C ILE A 296 25.20 20.00 0.09
N LEU A 297 25.59 19.36 1.21
CA LEU A 297 24.79 19.30 2.43
C LEU A 297 25.21 20.37 3.44
N ASP A 298 24.22 20.90 4.14
CA ASP A 298 24.42 21.88 5.20
C ASP A 298 23.90 21.33 6.54
N PHE A 299 24.80 21.16 7.50
CA PHE A 299 24.51 20.63 8.83
C PHE A 299 24.38 21.73 9.90
N ARG A 300 24.19 22.99 9.51
CA ARG A 300 23.84 24.03 10.48
C ARG A 300 22.42 23.82 11.02
N THR A 301 22.20 24.24 12.26
CA THR A 301 20.87 24.30 12.86
C THR A 301 20.14 25.58 12.47
N PRO A 302 18.80 25.62 12.56
CA PRO A 302 18.05 26.84 12.28
C PRO A 302 18.47 27.99 13.18
N GLU A 303 18.70 29.16 12.58
CA GLU A 303 18.97 30.41 13.28
C GLU A 303 17.71 31.27 13.35
N THR A 304 17.45 31.83 14.52
CA THR A 304 16.36 32.79 14.74
C THR A 304 16.57 34.04 13.89
N GLY A 305 15.51 34.51 13.22
CA GLY A 305 15.57 35.70 12.37
C GLY A 305 15.92 35.42 10.90
N ILE A 306 16.35 34.21 10.55
CA ILE A 306 16.50 33.79 9.15
C ILE A 306 15.22 33.11 8.67
N HIS A 307 14.75 33.51 7.47
CA HIS A 307 13.51 32.98 6.88
C HIS A 307 13.55 31.44 6.76
N PRO A 308 12.50 30.70 7.20
CA PRO A 308 12.50 29.23 7.24
C PRO A 308 12.85 28.55 5.92
N LEU A 309 12.36 29.08 4.79
CA LEU A 309 12.66 28.51 3.46
C LEU A 309 14.15 28.52 3.09
N ARG A 310 14.94 29.47 3.62
CA ARG A 310 16.40 29.49 3.40
C ARG A 310 17.13 28.41 4.19
N GLN A 311 16.46 27.85 5.19
CA GLN A 311 17.01 26.84 6.09
C GLN A 311 16.30 25.49 5.93
N ALA A 312 15.40 25.39 4.95
CA ALA A 312 14.55 24.24 4.75
C ALA A 312 15.33 23.01 4.31
N GLY A 313 16.39 23.17 3.51
CA GLY A 313 17.24 22.06 3.00
C GLY A 313 18.38 21.62 3.91
N MET A 314 18.47 22.17 5.14
CA MET A 314 19.56 21.90 6.08
C MET A 314 19.24 20.70 6.98
N PHE A 315 20.27 20.01 7.49
CA PHE A 315 20.15 18.76 8.26
C PHE A 315 20.69 18.85 9.70
N GLY A 316 21.06 20.04 10.20
CA GLY A 316 21.70 20.17 11.51
C GLY A 316 20.91 19.67 12.71
N LEU A 317 19.57 19.62 12.63
CA LEU A 317 18.73 19.06 13.69
C LEU A 317 18.74 17.53 13.71
N LEU A 318 19.09 16.86 12.60
CA LEU A 318 19.08 15.40 12.53
C LEU A 318 20.10 14.76 13.49
N PRO A 319 21.39 15.15 13.50
CA PRO A 319 22.35 14.63 14.48
C PRO A 319 21.89 14.86 15.92
N GLN A 320 21.45 16.07 16.27
CA GLN A 320 21.01 16.41 17.63
C GLN A 320 19.79 15.59 18.06
N PHE A 321 18.84 15.39 17.15
CA PHE A 321 17.67 14.56 17.42
C PHE A 321 18.06 13.11 17.71
N LEU A 322 18.97 12.53 16.92
CA LEU A 322 19.45 11.17 17.12
C LEU A 322 20.27 11.04 18.42
N GLU A 323 21.11 12.01 18.74
CA GLU A 323 21.82 12.05 20.03
C GLU A 323 20.84 12.09 21.20
N GLY A 324 19.77 12.89 21.09
CA GLY A 324 18.67 12.93 22.07
C GLY A 324 17.91 11.59 22.20
N LEU A 325 17.96 10.71 21.20
CA LEU A 325 17.42 9.35 21.27
C LEU A 325 18.42 8.32 21.84
N GLY A 326 19.66 8.72 22.16
CA GLY A 326 20.69 7.86 22.74
C GLY A 326 21.70 7.28 21.74
N TYR A 327 21.66 7.71 20.47
CA TYR A 327 22.65 7.32 19.47
C TYR A 327 23.96 8.12 19.63
N ARG A 328 25.09 7.51 19.24
CA ARG A 328 26.37 8.20 19.08
C ARG A 328 26.55 8.57 17.62
N VAL A 329 26.35 9.83 17.28
CA VAL A 329 26.34 10.30 15.90
C VAL A 329 27.68 10.91 15.53
N LYS A 330 28.18 10.62 14.33
CA LYS A 330 29.30 11.32 13.71
C LYS A 330 28.90 11.71 12.29
N VAL A 331 29.21 12.95 11.91
CA VAL A 331 29.11 13.42 10.52
C VAL A 331 30.52 13.47 9.95
N ARG A 332 30.73 12.91 8.75
CA ARG A 332 32.02 12.94 8.03
C ARG A 332 31.79 13.10 6.55
N ASP A 333 32.69 13.77 5.86
CA ASP A 333 32.62 13.93 4.40
C ASP A 333 33.08 12.68 3.64
N ASP A 334 33.79 11.77 4.32
CA ASP A 334 34.26 10.53 3.73
C ASP A 334 34.14 9.32 4.67
N LEU A 335 34.17 8.14 4.05
CA LEU A 335 34.20 6.86 4.74
C LEU A 335 35.49 6.72 5.55
N PRO A 336 35.42 6.10 6.75
CA PRO A 336 36.60 5.81 7.56
C PRO A 336 37.57 4.87 6.82
N PRO A 337 38.88 5.18 6.76
CA PRO A 337 39.88 4.29 6.15
C PRO A 337 39.97 2.94 6.89
N GLU A 338 39.71 2.94 8.20
CA GLU A 338 39.63 1.74 9.04
C GLU A 338 38.38 0.86 8.80
N GLY A 339 37.50 1.25 7.86
CA GLY A 339 36.29 0.54 7.48
C GLY A 339 35.03 0.93 8.26
N VAL A 340 33.86 0.76 7.64
CA VAL A 340 32.59 1.26 8.20
C VAL A 340 32.21 0.57 9.52
N GLY A 341 32.42 -0.74 9.63
CA GLY A 341 32.01 -1.52 10.81
C GLY A 341 32.77 -1.16 12.09
N THR A 342 33.98 -0.62 11.97
CA THR A 342 34.75 -0.15 13.14
C THR A 342 34.28 1.22 13.61
N ALA A 343 33.70 2.04 12.74
CA ALA A 343 33.21 3.38 13.08
C ALA A 343 31.72 3.42 13.44
N ALA A 344 30.91 2.55 12.82
CA ALA A 344 29.46 2.66 12.85
C ALA A 344 28.75 1.29 12.89
N SER A 345 27.51 1.33 13.37
CA SER A 345 26.54 0.24 13.29
C SER A 345 25.43 0.57 12.27
N VAL A 346 25.18 1.87 12.07
CA VAL A 346 24.28 2.42 11.04
C VAL A 346 25.06 3.44 10.21
N LEU A 347 25.07 3.26 8.90
CA LEU A 347 25.61 4.20 7.91
C LEU A 347 24.45 4.92 7.22
N VAL A 348 24.48 6.26 7.24
CA VAL A 348 23.52 7.12 6.53
C VAL A 348 24.25 7.82 5.39
N VAL A 349 23.72 7.73 4.18
CA VAL A 349 24.25 8.37 2.98
C VAL A 349 23.17 9.28 2.43
N ILE A 350 23.46 10.57 2.30
CA ILE A 350 22.49 11.58 1.86
C ILE A 350 23.03 12.23 0.59
N ASN A 351 22.28 12.15 -0.51
CA ASN A 351 22.61 12.78 -1.79
C ASN A 351 24.12 12.73 -2.14
N PRO A 352 24.71 11.52 -2.27
CA PRO A 352 26.10 11.40 -2.67
C PRO A 352 26.28 11.99 -4.07
N VAL A 353 27.28 12.86 -4.25
CA VAL A 353 27.61 13.48 -5.55
C VAL A 353 28.85 12.85 -6.20
N ARG A 354 29.56 12.00 -5.45
CA ARG A 354 30.75 11.28 -5.93
C ARG A 354 30.43 9.81 -6.03
N ASP A 355 30.87 9.23 -7.12
CA ASP A 355 30.79 7.79 -7.30
C ASP A 355 31.60 7.07 -6.23
N PRO A 356 30.99 6.11 -5.51
CA PRO A 356 31.74 5.28 -4.59
C PRO A 356 32.68 4.37 -5.39
N ASP A 357 33.92 4.27 -4.91
CA ASP A 357 34.90 3.34 -5.45
C ASP A 357 34.40 1.87 -5.32
N PRO A 358 34.65 0.98 -6.31
CA PRO A 358 34.18 -0.40 -6.26
C PRO A 358 34.64 -1.20 -5.02
N GLU A 359 35.83 -0.95 -4.47
CA GLU A 359 36.26 -1.60 -3.22
C GLU A 359 35.45 -1.12 -2.03
N ARG A 360 35.14 0.18 -2.00
CA ARG A 360 34.27 0.76 -0.97
C ARG A 360 32.87 0.13 -1.03
N ILE A 361 32.29 -0.02 -2.21
CA ILE A 361 31.00 -0.72 -2.38
C ILE A 361 31.09 -2.16 -1.85
N ARG A 362 32.17 -2.90 -2.13
CA ARG A 362 32.37 -4.24 -1.56
C ARG A 362 32.41 -4.21 -0.03
N SER A 363 33.15 -3.28 0.55
CA SER A 363 33.25 -3.09 2.01
C SER A 363 31.89 -2.78 2.66
N ILE A 364 31.08 -1.93 2.02
CA ILE A 364 29.73 -1.59 2.49
C ILE A 364 28.81 -2.82 2.42
N ARG A 365 28.86 -3.58 1.31
CA ARG A 365 28.09 -4.83 1.20
C ARG A 365 28.46 -5.82 2.30
N ASP A 366 29.74 -5.92 2.63
CA ASP A 366 30.22 -6.78 3.70
C ASP A 366 29.82 -6.27 5.10
N PHE A 367 29.87 -4.96 5.31
CA PHE A 367 29.36 -4.30 6.51
C PHE A 367 27.87 -4.63 6.74
N VAL A 368 27.04 -4.46 5.72
CA VAL A 368 25.61 -4.80 5.79
C VAL A 368 25.43 -6.30 5.99
N ARG A 369 26.14 -7.15 5.21
CA ARG A 369 26.02 -8.61 5.34
C ARG A 369 26.27 -9.09 6.77
N ARG A 370 27.21 -8.46 7.49
CA ARG A 370 27.58 -8.79 8.88
C ARG A 370 26.66 -8.19 9.95
N GLY A 371 25.58 -7.50 9.58
CA GLY A 371 24.61 -6.95 10.54
C GLY A 371 24.56 -5.42 10.60
N GLY A 372 25.42 -4.73 9.86
CA GLY A 372 25.34 -3.28 9.71
C GLY A 372 24.05 -2.85 9.00
N ALA A 373 23.61 -1.62 9.27
CA ALA A 373 22.47 -1.03 8.58
C ALA A 373 22.91 0.12 7.66
N LEU A 374 22.32 0.17 6.46
CA LEU A 374 22.54 1.23 5.48
C LEU A 374 21.23 1.98 5.23
N LEU A 375 21.26 3.30 5.41
CA LEU A 375 20.19 4.21 5.05
C LEU A 375 20.68 5.11 3.91
N VAL A 376 20.02 5.08 2.77
CA VAL A 376 20.34 5.93 1.61
C VAL A 376 19.18 6.88 1.35
N LEU A 377 19.46 8.18 1.38
CA LEU A 377 18.50 9.23 1.10
C LEU A 377 18.89 9.90 -0.22
N GLY A 378 17.97 9.91 -1.18
CA GLY A 378 18.12 10.61 -2.45
C GLY A 378 17.02 11.65 -2.62
N ASP A 379 17.18 12.50 -3.63
CA ASP A 379 16.14 13.43 -4.09
C ASP A 379 15.80 13.16 -5.57
N HIS A 380 14.91 13.98 -6.12
CA HIS A 380 14.37 13.83 -7.46
C HIS A 380 15.43 13.87 -8.56
N THR A 381 15.13 13.18 -9.66
CA THR A 381 15.83 13.28 -10.95
C THR A 381 17.33 12.98 -10.85
N ASP A 382 18.19 13.91 -11.28
CA ASP A 382 19.64 13.86 -11.14
C ASP A 382 20.17 15.18 -10.57
N ILE A 383 19.45 15.70 -9.58
CA ILE A 383 19.79 16.98 -8.96
C ILE A 383 21.22 16.90 -8.39
N PHE A 384 22.06 17.87 -8.78
CA PHE A 384 23.48 17.90 -8.45
C PHE A 384 24.28 16.65 -8.89
N GLY A 385 23.81 15.89 -9.88
CA GLY A 385 24.49 14.67 -10.34
C GLY A 385 24.40 13.50 -9.35
N THR A 386 23.43 13.52 -8.44
CA THR A 386 23.34 12.55 -7.34
C THR A 386 22.82 11.18 -7.77
N GLN A 387 22.10 11.08 -8.88
CA GLN A 387 21.40 9.85 -9.26
C GLN A 387 22.35 8.69 -9.54
N GLY A 388 23.40 8.97 -10.32
CA GLY A 388 24.43 7.98 -10.68
C GLY A 388 25.04 7.35 -9.42
N PRO A 389 25.64 8.17 -8.54
CA PRO A 389 26.14 7.72 -7.25
C PRO A 389 25.09 6.98 -6.42
N LEU A 390 23.89 7.54 -6.20
CA LEU A 390 22.80 6.91 -5.45
C LEU A 390 22.52 5.48 -5.93
N ASN A 391 22.46 5.29 -7.24
CA ASN A 391 22.23 3.98 -7.84
C ASN A 391 23.42 3.03 -7.66
N ARG A 392 24.68 3.50 -7.65
CA ARG A 392 25.83 2.66 -7.32
C ARG A 392 25.82 2.17 -5.87
N TRP A 393 25.31 2.98 -4.94
CA TRP A 393 25.12 2.58 -3.54
C TRP A 393 24.00 1.54 -3.39
N CYS A 394 22.91 1.67 -4.13
CA CYS A 394 21.68 0.88 -3.93
C CYS A 394 21.50 -0.35 -4.84
N ASP A 395 22.04 -0.35 -6.07
CA ASP A 395 21.84 -1.42 -7.05
C ASP A 395 22.29 -2.81 -6.56
N PRO A 396 23.39 -2.97 -5.77
CA PRO A 396 23.74 -4.26 -5.16
C PRO A 396 22.65 -4.82 -4.25
N PHE A 397 21.77 -3.95 -3.76
CA PHE A 397 20.63 -4.26 -2.91
C PHE A 397 19.32 -4.28 -3.70
N GLY A 398 19.34 -4.22 -5.03
CA GLY A 398 18.12 -4.34 -5.85
C GLY A 398 17.16 -3.17 -5.66
N ILE A 399 17.68 -2.00 -5.31
CA ILE A 399 16.91 -0.76 -5.22
C ILE A 399 17.56 0.24 -6.18
N ARG A 400 16.75 0.98 -6.95
CA ARG A 400 17.24 1.98 -7.89
C ARG A 400 16.36 3.23 -7.86
N PHE A 401 16.97 4.40 -7.79
CA PHE A 401 16.33 5.70 -7.96
C PHE A 401 16.04 5.93 -9.44
N ARG A 402 14.80 6.30 -9.74
CA ARG A 402 14.35 6.63 -11.10
C ARG A 402 14.71 8.07 -11.45
N PHE A 403 14.75 8.38 -12.74
CA PHE A 403 15.01 9.72 -13.24
C PHE A 403 13.68 10.47 -13.37
N ASP A 404 13.13 10.83 -12.23
CA ASP A 404 11.79 11.38 -12.15
C ASP A 404 11.60 12.26 -10.89
N SER A 405 10.45 12.90 -10.84
CA SER A 405 9.91 13.52 -9.64
C SER A 405 8.61 12.83 -9.27
N ALA A 406 8.57 12.13 -8.15
CA ALA A 406 7.34 11.62 -7.60
C ALA A 406 6.46 12.80 -7.18
N ARG A 407 5.22 12.81 -7.69
CA ARG A 407 4.25 13.87 -7.43
C ARG A 407 2.95 13.28 -6.94
N PRO A 408 2.30 13.89 -5.94
CA PRO A 408 0.93 13.53 -5.62
C PRO A 408 0.02 13.88 -6.80
N ALA A 409 -0.99 13.06 -7.05
CA ALA A 409 -2.08 13.39 -7.99
C ALA A 409 -3.06 14.42 -7.38
N SER A 410 -2.76 14.89 -6.17
CA SER A 410 -3.49 15.88 -5.38
C SER A 410 -2.56 17.00 -4.92
N ARG A 411 -3.09 18.02 -4.25
CA ARG A 411 -2.31 19.17 -3.74
C ARG A 411 -1.10 18.79 -2.89
N GLY A 412 -1.18 17.67 -2.18
CA GLY A 412 -0.08 17.12 -1.40
C GLY A 412 -0.20 15.62 -1.25
N TRP A 413 0.74 15.04 -0.50
CA TRP A 413 0.82 13.60 -0.26
C TRP A 413 -0.22 13.08 0.74
N GLU A 414 -1.07 13.95 1.27
CA GLU A 414 -2.10 13.57 2.22
C GLU A 414 -3.01 12.51 1.61
N TRP A 415 -3.13 11.36 2.30
CA TRP A 415 -3.98 10.24 1.85
C TRP A 415 -3.58 9.62 0.51
N SER A 416 -2.44 10.05 -0.04
CA SER A 416 -1.91 9.59 -1.32
C SER A 416 -0.80 8.56 -1.15
N LEU A 417 -0.36 8.30 0.08
CA LEU A 417 0.59 7.24 0.41
C LEU A 417 -0.10 6.02 1.00
N GLU A 418 0.41 4.85 0.65
CA GLU A 418 0.14 3.54 1.26
C GLU A 418 1.42 3.07 1.95
N THR A 419 1.29 2.65 3.20
CA THR A 419 2.41 2.11 3.98
C THR A 419 2.26 0.60 4.11
N VAL A 420 3.30 -0.15 3.78
CA VAL A 420 3.34 -1.58 4.11
C VAL A 420 3.42 -1.73 5.63
N PRO A 421 2.71 -2.70 6.24
CA PRO A 421 2.84 -3.00 7.66
C PRO A 421 4.30 -3.24 8.03
N HIS A 422 4.89 -2.30 8.75
CA HIS A 422 6.32 -2.32 9.06
C HIS A 422 6.59 -1.59 10.38
N PRO A 423 7.59 -2.00 11.19
CA PRO A 423 7.91 -1.31 12.43
C PRO A 423 8.25 0.17 12.27
N THR A 424 8.78 0.58 11.11
CA THR A 424 9.12 1.98 10.82
C THR A 424 7.91 2.85 10.51
N THR A 425 6.81 2.23 10.07
CA THR A 425 5.54 2.91 9.73
C THR A 425 4.47 2.69 10.80
N ALA A 426 4.76 1.87 11.81
CA ALA A 426 3.84 1.59 12.91
C ALA A 426 3.50 2.86 13.69
N GLY A 427 2.20 3.11 13.88
CA GLY A 427 1.71 4.27 14.61
C GLY A 427 1.74 5.59 13.83
N LEU A 428 2.05 5.54 12.53
CA LEU A 428 1.74 6.64 11.61
C LEU A 428 0.25 6.62 11.29
N ASP A 429 -0.34 7.80 11.16
CA ASP A 429 -1.74 7.94 10.76
C ASP A 429 -1.87 7.81 9.24
N ALA A 430 -3.06 7.39 8.79
CA ALA A 430 -3.37 7.26 7.37
C ALA A 430 -3.37 8.61 6.62
N SER A 431 -3.30 9.74 7.35
CA SER A 431 -3.26 11.07 6.75
C SER A 431 -1.96 11.34 6.02
N ASN A 432 -0.89 10.60 6.35
CA ASN A 432 0.46 10.76 5.80
C ASN A 432 1.09 12.15 6.04
N LEU A 433 0.41 13.06 6.75
CA LEU A 433 0.92 14.41 7.06
C LEU A 433 2.25 14.38 7.79
N ARG A 434 2.49 13.30 8.55
CA ARG A 434 3.70 13.10 9.33
C ARG A 434 4.89 12.58 8.53
N PHE A 435 4.71 12.15 7.28
CA PHE A 435 5.83 11.74 6.45
C PHE A 435 6.64 12.93 5.94
N ARG A 436 5.99 14.06 5.65
CA ARG A 436 6.64 15.27 5.11
C ARG A 436 7.48 15.00 3.86
N VAL A 437 7.04 14.07 3.00
CA VAL A 437 7.62 13.89 1.67
C VAL A 437 7.46 15.21 0.91
N GLY A 438 8.56 15.73 0.37
CA GLY A 438 8.57 16.89 -0.50
C GLY A 438 8.43 16.46 -1.96
N THR A 439 9.44 16.81 -2.74
CA THR A 439 9.62 16.33 -4.12
C THR A 439 10.86 15.44 -4.14
N GLY A 440 10.64 14.14 -4.33
CA GLY A 440 11.70 13.14 -4.39
C GLY A 440 11.63 12.30 -5.65
N ALA A 441 12.59 11.41 -5.88
CA ALA A 441 12.51 10.40 -6.92
C ALA A 441 11.60 9.24 -6.50
N SER A 442 11.01 8.55 -7.47
CA SER A 442 10.48 7.22 -7.20
C SER A 442 11.58 6.16 -7.25
N LEU A 443 11.28 4.99 -6.70
CA LEU A 443 12.19 3.86 -6.62
C LEU A 443 11.69 2.69 -7.48
N GLU A 444 12.62 1.98 -8.07
CA GLU A 444 12.45 0.64 -8.61
C GLU A 444 12.99 -0.37 -7.59
N THR A 445 12.27 -1.46 -7.38
CA THR A 445 12.66 -2.53 -6.45
C THR A 445 12.70 -3.87 -7.17
N ARG A 446 13.77 -4.64 -6.96
CA ARG A 446 13.92 -6.02 -7.42
C ARG A 446 13.97 -6.95 -6.21
N PRO A 447 13.20 -8.05 -6.19
CA PRO A 447 13.17 -8.94 -5.04
C PRO A 447 14.58 -9.50 -4.78
N PRO A 448 14.96 -9.67 -3.51
CA PRO A 448 14.13 -9.60 -2.31
C PRO A 448 13.91 -8.18 -1.75
N ALA A 449 14.35 -7.12 -2.42
CA ALA A 449 13.97 -5.77 -2.02
C ALA A 449 12.45 -5.55 -2.21
N ARG A 450 11.85 -4.73 -1.35
CA ARG A 450 10.41 -4.44 -1.39
C ARG A 450 10.12 -2.99 -1.02
N ALA A 451 9.01 -2.46 -1.52
CA ALA A 451 8.53 -1.13 -1.12
C ALA A 451 8.10 -1.12 0.35
N LEU A 452 8.40 -0.02 1.05
CA LEU A 452 7.88 0.31 2.38
C LEU A 452 6.74 1.32 2.33
N VAL A 453 6.88 2.31 1.43
CA VAL A 453 5.89 3.37 1.22
C VAL A 453 5.69 3.54 -0.27
N LEU A 454 4.43 3.55 -0.68
CA LEU A 454 4.00 3.70 -2.06
C LEU A 454 3.17 4.98 -2.20
N ALA A 455 3.42 5.76 -3.24
CA ALA A 455 2.49 6.74 -3.75
C ALA A 455 1.30 6.03 -4.43
N ARG A 456 0.27 5.73 -3.63
CA ARG A 456 -0.98 5.10 -4.08
C ARG A 456 -1.73 5.99 -5.06
N TYR A 457 -1.76 7.30 -4.81
CA TYR A 457 -2.36 8.32 -5.67
C TYR A 457 -1.31 9.38 -6.03
N GLY A 458 -0.27 8.95 -6.73
CA GLY A 458 0.76 9.84 -7.27
C GLY A 458 1.26 9.33 -8.61
N PHE A 459 2.02 10.16 -9.31
CA PHE A 459 2.63 9.84 -10.58
C PHE A 459 4.15 10.11 -10.57
N SER A 460 4.84 9.52 -11.54
CA SER A 460 6.28 9.58 -11.74
C SER A 460 6.53 10.54 -12.90
N ASP A 461 6.63 11.85 -12.60
CA ASP A 461 6.89 12.92 -13.57
C ASP A 461 8.31 12.74 -14.14
N ALA A 462 8.40 12.38 -15.42
CA ALA A 462 9.68 12.02 -16.02
C ALA A 462 10.64 13.22 -16.02
N GLY A 463 11.87 13.02 -15.57
CA GLY A 463 12.87 14.09 -15.59
C GLY A 463 13.20 14.51 -17.02
N ASP A 464 13.55 15.78 -17.19
CA ASP A 464 13.99 16.36 -18.46
C ASP A 464 15.47 16.74 -18.39
N ARG A 465 16.31 16.02 -19.14
CA ARG A 465 17.76 16.30 -19.23
C ARG A 465 18.07 17.66 -19.86
N SER A 466 17.17 18.19 -20.68
CA SER A 466 17.29 19.52 -21.27
C SER A 466 16.99 20.63 -20.26
N ASN A 467 16.22 20.34 -19.20
CA ASN A 467 15.95 21.25 -18.09
C ASN A 467 17.12 21.32 -17.09
N SER A 468 18.32 21.62 -17.60
CA SER A 468 19.57 21.66 -16.82
C SER A 468 19.78 22.98 -16.06
N GLY A 469 18.90 23.98 -16.23
CA GLY A 469 19.14 25.37 -15.80
C GLY A 469 19.64 25.53 -14.36
N ARG A 470 18.88 25.08 -13.36
CA ARG A 470 19.32 25.05 -11.94
C ARG A 470 19.85 23.68 -11.51
N GLY A 471 20.19 22.82 -12.46
CA GLY A 471 20.59 21.43 -12.21
C GLY A 471 19.46 20.56 -11.67
N GLY A 472 18.19 20.99 -11.80
CA GLY A 472 17.04 20.30 -11.21
C GLY A 472 16.45 19.20 -12.10
N PHE A 473 16.62 19.25 -13.42
CA PHE A 473 16.16 18.24 -14.38
C PHE A 473 14.68 17.83 -14.24
N LEU A 474 13.86 18.75 -13.76
CA LEU A 474 12.45 18.52 -13.45
C LEU A 474 11.65 18.38 -14.74
N GLY A 475 10.59 17.56 -14.70
CA GLY A 475 9.65 17.41 -15.80
C GLY A 475 8.70 18.59 -15.91
N ASP A 476 7.52 18.36 -16.47
CA ASP A 476 6.49 19.38 -16.65
C ASP A 476 5.47 19.42 -15.50
N TYR A 477 5.66 18.55 -14.49
CA TYR A 477 4.79 18.36 -13.33
C TYR A 477 3.37 17.95 -13.68
N ARG A 478 3.14 17.44 -14.89
CA ARG A 478 1.83 17.00 -15.35
C ARG A 478 1.94 15.53 -15.68
N TRP A 479 0.97 14.77 -15.17
CA TRP A 479 0.89 13.39 -15.58
C TRP A 479 0.62 13.31 -17.07
N THR A 480 1.57 12.72 -17.80
CA THR A 480 1.35 12.32 -19.18
C THR A 480 0.91 10.86 -19.20
N GLY A 481 0.06 10.45 -20.13
CA GLY A 481 -0.46 9.08 -20.16
C GLY A 481 0.64 7.99 -20.20
N ALA A 482 1.83 8.33 -20.68
CA ALA A 482 3.00 7.45 -20.71
C ALA A 482 3.66 7.24 -19.34
N GLU A 483 3.46 8.17 -18.41
CA GLU A 483 4.04 8.11 -17.08
C GLU A 483 3.30 7.12 -16.18
N ARG A 484 4.07 6.51 -15.28
CA ARG A 484 3.50 5.63 -14.27
C ARG A 484 2.64 6.44 -13.32
N ILE A 485 1.44 5.96 -13.04
CA ILE A 485 0.53 6.51 -12.04
C ILE A 485 0.01 5.42 -11.12
N GLY A 486 0.00 5.70 -9.81
CA GLY A 486 -0.47 4.79 -8.76
C GLY A 486 0.53 3.67 -8.40
N ASN A 487 0.58 3.38 -7.10
CA ASN A 487 1.48 2.40 -6.48
C ASN A 487 2.95 2.58 -6.90
N ILE A 488 3.48 3.80 -6.75
CA ILE A 488 4.86 4.11 -7.09
C ILE A 488 5.71 4.04 -5.83
N PRO A 489 6.76 3.21 -5.76
CA PRO A 489 7.60 3.13 -4.55
C PRO A 489 8.29 4.46 -4.29
N LEU A 490 8.15 5.00 -3.08
CA LEU A 490 8.90 6.17 -2.60
C LEU A 490 9.97 5.79 -1.57
N MET A 491 9.76 4.67 -0.90
CA MET A 491 10.69 4.10 0.06
C MET A 491 10.76 2.60 -0.15
N ALA A 492 11.95 2.04 -0.03
CA ALA A 492 12.18 0.62 -0.20
C ALA A 492 13.13 0.08 0.86
N GLU A 493 13.00 -1.20 1.18
CA GLU A 493 13.91 -1.91 2.06
C GLU A 493 14.45 -3.19 1.43
N ARG A 494 15.56 -3.66 2.00
CA ARG A 494 16.07 -5.01 1.80
C ARG A 494 16.78 -5.50 3.04
N ARG A 495 16.51 -6.75 3.44
CA ARG A 495 17.41 -7.51 4.32
C ARG A 495 18.53 -8.12 3.49
N PHE A 496 19.78 -7.97 3.95
CA PHE A 496 20.95 -8.48 3.24
C PHE A 496 21.94 -9.07 4.23
N GLY A 497 22.11 -10.40 4.20
CA GLY A 497 22.77 -11.13 5.29
C GLY A 497 22.02 -10.90 6.61
N SER A 498 22.76 -10.53 7.65
CA SER A 498 22.19 -10.18 8.96
C SER A 498 21.78 -8.71 9.08
N GLY A 499 22.13 -7.88 8.09
CA GLY A 499 21.87 -6.44 8.10
C GLY A 499 20.66 -6.00 7.30
N LYS A 500 20.52 -4.68 7.21
CA LYS A 500 19.33 -4.00 6.70
C LYS A 500 19.74 -2.85 5.77
N VAL A 501 18.98 -2.65 4.70
CA VAL A 501 19.13 -1.52 3.79
C VAL A 501 17.78 -0.86 3.63
N VAL A 502 17.74 0.46 3.75
CA VAL A 502 16.57 1.28 3.43
C VAL A 502 16.99 2.40 2.50
N ALA A 503 16.23 2.62 1.44
CA ALA A 503 16.37 3.76 0.57
C ALA A 503 15.09 4.60 0.57
N LEU A 504 15.24 5.91 0.60
CA LEU A 504 14.14 6.87 0.48
C LEU A 504 14.44 7.80 -0.69
N GLY A 505 13.43 7.96 -1.55
CA GLY A 505 13.49 8.83 -2.72
C GLY A 505 13.46 10.34 -2.41
N ASP A 506 13.26 10.72 -1.15
CA ASP A 506 13.11 12.11 -0.73
C ASP A 506 13.86 12.35 0.59
N THR A 507 14.61 13.46 0.67
CA THR A 507 15.35 13.84 1.88
C THR A 507 14.55 14.75 2.82
N SER A 508 13.45 15.33 2.37
CA SER A 508 12.74 16.44 3.04
C SER A 508 12.40 16.12 4.49
N MET A 509 11.96 14.89 4.76
CA MET A 509 11.56 14.46 6.11
C MET A 509 12.68 14.46 7.16
N PHE A 510 13.94 14.59 6.75
CA PHE A 510 15.09 14.67 7.64
C PHE A 510 15.64 16.09 7.80
N GLN A 511 15.11 17.04 7.01
CA GLN A 511 15.58 18.40 7.02
C GLN A 511 14.96 19.22 8.17
N ASN A 512 15.65 20.28 8.59
CA ASN A 512 15.37 21.03 9.79
C ASN A 512 13.90 21.46 9.95
N VAL A 513 13.28 21.97 8.88
CA VAL A 513 11.91 22.50 8.93
C VAL A 513 10.86 21.38 9.00
N ALA A 514 11.15 20.21 8.44
CA ALA A 514 10.22 19.09 8.39
C ALA A 514 10.40 18.10 9.55
N LEU A 515 11.62 17.97 10.06
CA LEU A 515 11.99 16.97 11.07
C LEU A 515 11.07 16.97 12.30
N PRO A 516 10.69 18.14 12.91
CA PRO A 516 9.77 18.16 14.04
C PRO A 516 8.40 17.50 13.78
N PHE A 517 7.95 17.48 12.52
CA PHE A 517 6.69 16.88 12.12
C PHE A 517 6.82 15.38 11.76
N SER A 518 8.04 14.94 11.41
CA SER A 518 8.35 13.56 11.00
C SER A 518 9.06 12.73 12.08
N LEU A 519 9.30 13.28 13.28
CA LEU A 519 10.05 12.62 14.37
C LEU A 519 9.58 11.19 14.68
N ARG A 520 8.27 10.92 14.61
CA ARG A 520 7.73 9.57 14.84
C ARG A 520 8.22 8.56 13.80
N PHE A 521 8.19 8.96 12.52
CA PHE A 521 8.71 8.13 11.45
C PHE A 521 10.22 7.98 11.56
N VAL A 522 10.95 9.09 11.72
CA VAL A 522 12.42 9.05 11.80
C VAL A 522 12.89 8.23 13.00
N SER A 523 12.29 8.39 14.19
CA SER A 523 12.62 7.56 15.35
C SER A 523 12.30 6.07 15.14
N GLY A 524 11.14 5.74 14.53
CA GLY A 524 10.79 4.38 14.18
C GLY A 524 11.77 3.76 13.18
N LEU A 525 12.20 4.53 12.18
CA LEU A 525 13.21 4.15 11.20
C LEU A 525 14.54 3.82 11.86
N PHE A 526 15.09 4.72 12.67
CA PHE A 526 16.38 4.50 13.32
C PHE A 526 16.34 3.35 14.34
N ARG A 527 15.26 3.20 15.10
CA ARG A 527 15.08 2.04 16.00
C ARG A 527 15.06 0.72 15.24
N TRP A 528 14.48 0.71 14.05
CA TRP A 528 14.47 -0.49 13.22
C TRP A 528 15.82 -0.75 12.56
N LEU A 529 16.56 0.30 12.16
CA LEU A 529 17.90 0.17 11.61
C LEU A 529 18.91 -0.29 12.66
N ASP A 530 18.67 0.02 13.92
CA ASP A 530 19.54 -0.36 15.02
C ASP A 530 19.75 -1.90 15.08
N PRO A 531 21.00 -2.38 15.05
CA PRO A 531 21.30 -3.81 15.19
C PRO A 531 21.33 -4.29 16.65
N LEU A 532 21.49 -3.39 17.62
CA LEU A 532 21.44 -3.66 19.06
C LEU A 532 20.01 -3.57 19.62
N ALA A 533 19.10 -2.92 18.90
CA ALA A 533 17.69 -3.01 19.24
C ALA A 533 17.31 -4.51 19.28
N PRO A 534 16.64 -4.97 20.35
CA PRO A 534 16.17 -6.33 20.41
C PRO A 534 15.41 -6.59 19.11
N ALA A 535 15.81 -7.64 18.39
CA ALA A 535 15.09 -8.06 17.19
C ALA A 535 13.61 -8.00 17.56
N PRO A 536 12.73 -7.39 16.72
CA PRO A 536 11.31 -7.46 16.98
C PRO A 536 11.01 -8.95 17.15
N GLY A 537 10.80 -9.37 18.40
CA GLY A 537 10.86 -10.78 18.72
C GLY A 537 9.81 -11.49 17.87
N PRO A 538 9.95 -12.81 17.59
CA PRO A 538 8.74 -13.59 17.39
C PRO A 538 7.88 -13.27 18.61
N ALA A 539 6.82 -12.48 18.44
CA ALA A 539 6.09 -12.01 19.60
C ALA A 539 5.65 -13.25 20.38
N ARG A 540 5.81 -13.20 21.71
CA ARG A 540 5.66 -14.27 22.72
C ARG A 540 4.55 -15.30 22.39
N TRP A 541 3.51 -14.85 21.69
CA TRP A 541 2.46 -15.68 21.11
C TRP A 541 2.90 -16.80 20.15
N ARG A 542 4.06 -16.76 19.47
CA ARG A 542 4.49 -17.90 18.61
C ARG A 542 4.82 -19.12 19.46
N GLU A 543 5.40 -18.91 20.63
CA GLU A 543 5.63 -19.97 21.63
C GLU A 543 4.32 -20.37 22.30
N GLU A 544 3.41 -19.42 22.58
CA GLU A 544 2.09 -19.72 23.16
C GLU A 544 1.14 -20.44 22.17
N ILE A 545 1.17 -20.11 20.87
CA ILE A 545 0.40 -20.82 19.84
C ILE A 545 1.01 -22.20 19.56
N ALA A 546 2.34 -22.34 19.57
CA ALA A 546 2.97 -23.66 19.53
C ALA A 546 2.57 -24.51 20.74
N ALA A 547 2.40 -23.90 21.92
CA ALA A 547 1.90 -24.56 23.13
C ALA A 547 0.37 -24.81 23.14
N ILE A 548 -0.40 -24.15 22.27
CA ILE A 548 -1.85 -24.39 22.09
C ILE A 548 -2.11 -25.42 20.96
N LEU A 549 -1.18 -25.54 20.00
CA LEU A 549 -1.27 -26.46 18.87
C LEU A 549 -0.59 -27.82 19.12
N VAL A 550 0.19 -27.94 20.20
CA VAL A 550 0.67 -29.21 20.80
C VAL A 550 -0.23 -29.53 21.99
#